data_AF-A0A7S3AR56-F1
#
_entry.id   AF-A0A7S3AR56-F1
#
_cell.length_a   1.000
_cell.length_b   1.000
_cell.length_c   1.000
_cell.angle_alpha   90.00
_cell.angle_beta   90.00
_cell.angle_gamma   90.00
#
_symmetry.space_group_name_H-M   'P 1'
#
loop_
_entity.id
_entity.type
_entity.pdbx_description
1 polymer ?
#
loop_
_entity_poly.entity_id
_entity_poly.type
_entity_poly.pdbx_seq_one_letter_code
_entity_poly.pdbx_strand_id
1 'polypeptide(L)'
;APHHARTDSLPHAQPIGGRHVSGDPVFINYGQRDNLKLLTTYGFAMADNPTQQVFFDTADLVLAFSAAAPELFSSDASQGILSQLQWAAPDACLFGYDASTHQPMHSLTGGLSMMREVCEALGGDGPEIERRALKGLLIERRRELHAIERLADSQPSGDESCVGGVCSEALRASIAALRAAEAAALDEVIDEALHL
;
A
#
# COMPACT_ATOMS: atom_id res chain seq x y z
N ALA A 1 20.26 -42.03 10.94
CA ALA A 1 20.11 -40.62 10.57
C ALA A 1 19.67 -40.58 9.12
N PRO A 2 18.52 -39.96 8.79
CA PRO A 2 18.54 -38.52 8.54
C PRO A 2 17.34 -37.73 9.09
N HIS A 3 17.67 -36.46 9.32
CA HIS A 3 16.92 -35.21 9.44
C HIS A 3 15.38 -35.21 9.42
N HIS A 4 14.84 -34.66 10.52
CA HIS A 4 13.51 -34.04 10.61
C HIS A 4 13.38 -32.89 9.60
N ALA A 5 12.43 -33.01 8.67
CA ALA A 5 11.83 -31.87 8.00
C ALA A 5 10.62 -31.42 8.85
N ARG A 6 10.74 -30.26 9.51
CA ARG A 6 9.59 -29.53 10.04
C ARG A 6 8.91 -28.84 8.88
N THR A 7 7.76 -29.34 8.48
CA THR A 7 6.78 -28.59 7.68
C THR A 7 5.88 -27.86 8.67
N ASP A 8 6.28 -26.64 9.06
CA ASP A 8 5.37 -25.71 9.71
C ASP A 8 4.32 -25.33 8.67
N SER A 9 3.13 -25.87 8.87
CA SER A 9 1.99 -25.72 7.99
C SER A 9 1.37 -24.35 8.25
N LEU A 10 1.32 -23.51 7.22
CA LEU A 10 0.47 -22.30 7.23
C LEU A 10 -0.97 -22.70 7.61
N PRO A 11 -1.67 -21.93 8.46
CA PRO A 11 -3.06 -22.23 8.76
C PRO A 11 -3.89 -22.08 7.49
N HIS A 12 -4.37 -23.22 6.98
CA HIS A 12 -5.40 -23.30 5.97
C HIS A 12 -6.59 -22.44 6.39
N ALA A 13 -6.92 -21.43 5.58
CA ALA A 13 -8.22 -20.79 5.63
C ALA A 13 -9.27 -21.88 5.39
N GLN A 14 -9.93 -22.32 6.47
CA GLN A 14 -11.01 -23.28 6.36
C GLN A 14 -12.24 -22.62 5.73
N PRO A 15 -13.01 -23.34 4.89
CA PRO A 15 -14.27 -22.84 4.38
C PRO A 15 -15.24 -22.58 5.55
N ILE A 16 -15.84 -21.39 5.54
CA ILE A 16 -16.82 -20.94 6.56
C ILE A 16 -18.08 -21.80 6.42
N GLY A 17 -18.11 -22.92 7.15
CA GLY A 17 -19.25 -23.82 7.33
C GLY A 17 -19.55 -24.08 8.80
N GLY A 18 -19.10 -23.19 9.69
CA GLY A 18 -19.37 -23.27 11.13
C GLY A 18 -20.78 -22.76 11.45
N ARG A 19 -21.52 -23.48 12.28
CA ARG A 19 -22.77 -22.98 12.86
C ARG A 19 -22.45 -21.76 13.72
N HIS A 20 -22.86 -20.58 13.28
CA HIS A 20 -22.91 -19.40 14.15
C HIS A 20 -23.91 -19.65 15.28
N VAL A 21 -23.49 -19.45 16.52
CA VAL A 21 -24.33 -19.55 17.70
C VAL A 21 -24.92 -18.18 18.02
N SER A 22 -26.12 -18.15 18.58
CA SER A 22 -26.73 -16.90 19.04
C SER A 22 -25.82 -16.23 20.07
N GLY A 23 -25.43 -14.98 19.80
CA GLY A 23 -24.48 -14.21 20.62
C GLY A 23 -23.09 -14.09 20.00
N ASP A 24 -22.79 -14.83 18.93
CA ASP A 24 -21.52 -14.68 18.21
C ASP A 24 -21.45 -13.33 17.50
N PRO A 25 -20.29 -12.65 17.54
CA PRO A 25 -20.07 -11.46 16.73
C PRO A 25 -20.11 -11.81 15.25
N VAL A 26 -20.89 -11.04 14.48
CA VAL A 26 -20.95 -11.14 13.02
C VAL A 26 -19.90 -10.21 12.43
N PHE A 27 -18.90 -10.79 11.77
CA PHE A 27 -17.88 -10.02 11.07
C PHE A 27 -18.30 -9.76 9.63
N ILE A 28 -18.38 -8.48 9.25
CA ILE A 28 -18.65 -8.08 7.87
C ILE A 28 -17.30 -7.93 7.15
N ASN A 29 -17.12 -8.67 6.06
CA ASN A 29 -15.98 -8.49 5.18
C ASN A 29 -16.23 -7.31 4.23
N TYR A 30 -15.45 -6.24 4.38
CA TYR A 30 -15.54 -5.02 3.55
C TYR A 30 -14.77 -5.13 2.21
N GLY A 31 -14.32 -6.33 1.86
CA GLY A 31 -13.47 -6.60 0.70
C GLY A 31 -11.99 -6.42 1.01
N GLN A 32 -11.16 -6.42 -0.04
CA GLN A 32 -9.73 -6.13 0.09
C GLN A 32 -9.54 -4.62 0.26
N ARG A 33 -9.38 -4.18 1.50
CA ARG A 33 -9.22 -2.77 1.88
C ARG A 33 -8.05 -2.65 2.85
N ASP A 34 -7.12 -1.76 2.52
CA ASP A 34 -6.06 -1.42 3.46
C ASP A 34 -6.61 -0.56 4.62
N ASN A 35 -5.80 -0.42 5.67
CA ASN A 35 -6.20 0.37 6.83
C ASN A 35 -6.40 1.85 6.51
N LEU A 36 -5.74 2.40 5.49
CA LEU A 36 -5.99 3.77 5.04
C LEU A 36 -7.42 3.92 4.48
N LYS A 37 -7.84 2.99 3.64
CA LYS A 37 -9.17 3.02 3.03
C LYS A 37 -10.26 2.73 4.04
N LEU A 38 -10.02 1.79 4.96
CA LEU A 38 -10.95 1.52 6.06
C LEU A 38 -11.14 2.78 6.92
N LEU A 39 -10.06 3.48 7.22
CA LEU A 39 -10.11 4.65 8.07
C LEU A 39 -10.78 5.85 7.38
N THR A 40 -10.39 6.14 6.13
CA THR A 40 -10.93 7.28 5.38
C THR A 40 -12.39 7.08 4.96
N THR A 41 -12.83 5.84 4.76
CA THR A 41 -14.20 5.53 4.31
C THR A 41 -15.15 5.24 5.46
N TYR A 42 -14.68 4.54 6.49
CA TYR A 42 -15.53 4.01 7.57
C TYR A 42 -15.13 4.46 8.98
N GLY A 43 -14.04 5.22 9.12
CA GLY A 43 -13.61 5.78 10.41
C GLY A 43 -12.95 4.79 11.37
N PHE A 44 -12.53 3.62 10.90
CA PHE A 44 -11.83 2.63 11.73
C PHE A 44 -10.65 1.97 11.00
N ALA A 45 -9.72 1.38 11.76
CA ALA A 45 -8.63 0.55 11.23
C ALA A 45 -8.56 -0.77 12.03
N MET A 46 -8.00 -1.82 11.43
CA MET A 46 -7.85 -3.13 12.07
C MET A 46 -6.39 -3.37 12.45
N ALA A 47 -6.13 -3.69 13.72
CA ALA A 47 -4.76 -3.96 14.19
C ALA A 47 -4.16 -5.19 13.50
N ASP A 48 -4.98 -6.24 13.38
CA ASP A 48 -4.65 -7.45 12.65
C ASP A 48 -5.33 -7.43 11.27
N ASN A 49 -5.17 -6.36 10.48
CA ASN A 49 -5.71 -6.36 9.13
C ASN A 49 -5.09 -7.52 8.34
N PRO A 50 -5.85 -8.59 7.99
CA PRO A 50 -5.28 -9.76 7.33
C PRO A 50 -4.80 -9.40 5.92
N THR A 51 -5.38 -8.36 5.33
CA THR A 51 -4.84 -7.67 4.18
C THR A 51 -3.80 -6.66 4.66
N GLN A 52 -2.57 -7.12 4.90
CA GLN A 52 -1.36 -6.28 5.02
C GLN A 52 -0.97 -5.67 3.65
N GLN A 53 -1.97 -5.37 2.84
CA GLN A 53 -1.83 -4.82 1.53
C GLN A 53 -1.96 -3.31 1.64
N VAL A 54 -1.28 -2.62 0.75
CA VAL A 54 -1.31 -1.17 0.62
C VAL A 54 -1.75 -0.88 -0.79
N PHE A 55 -2.79 -0.08 -0.94
CA PHE A 55 -3.32 0.24 -2.26
C PHE A 55 -2.90 1.64 -2.71
N PHE A 56 -2.69 1.77 -4.01
CA PHE A 56 -2.42 3.00 -4.72
C PHE A 56 -3.44 3.14 -5.83
N ASP A 57 -3.90 4.35 -6.06
CA ASP A 57 -4.68 4.64 -7.23
C ASP A 57 -3.80 5.06 -8.42
N THR A 58 -4.46 5.37 -9.53
CA THR A 58 -3.78 5.85 -10.74
C THR A 58 -3.15 7.22 -10.55
N ALA A 59 -3.71 8.06 -9.67
CA ALA A 59 -3.14 9.35 -9.38
C ALA A 59 -1.82 9.23 -8.64
N ASP A 60 -1.77 8.35 -7.62
CA ASP A 60 -0.55 8.03 -6.89
C ASP A 60 0.56 7.60 -7.86
N LEU A 61 0.25 6.69 -8.79
CA LEU A 61 1.22 6.16 -9.75
C LEU A 61 1.76 7.28 -10.67
N VAL A 62 0.90 8.10 -11.27
CA VAL A 62 1.34 9.19 -12.16
C VAL A 62 2.15 10.23 -11.40
N LEU A 63 1.72 10.59 -10.19
CA LEU A 63 2.44 11.55 -9.35
C LEU A 63 3.82 11.02 -8.93
N ALA A 64 3.95 9.73 -8.65
CA ALA A 64 5.22 9.12 -8.33
C ALA A 64 6.21 9.16 -9.50
N PHE A 65 5.76 8.89 -10.72
CA PHE A 65 6.58 9.05 -11.93
C PHE A 65 6.92 10.52 -12.21
N SER A 66 5.98 11.44 -11.97
CA SER A 66 6.22 12.87 -12.09
C SER A 66 7.28 13.38 -11.10
N ALA A 67 7.29 12.86 -9.88
CA ALA A 67 8.33 13.15 -8.91
C ALA A 67 9.67 12.48 -9.23
N ALA A 68 9.67 11.30 -9.85
CA ALA A 68 10.87 10.57 -10.22
C ALA A 68 11.60 11.18 -11.43
N ALA A 69 10.86 11.67 -12.43
CA ALA A 69 11.41 12.25 -13.66
C ALA A 69 10.64 13.52 -14.07
N PRO A 70 10.77 14.62 -13.30
CA PRO A 70 10.02 15.86 -13.55
C PRO A 70 10.32 16.48 -14.93
N GLU A 71 11.48 16.20 -15.51
CA GLU A 71 11.88 16.60 -16.85
C GLU A 71 11.09 15.90 -17.97
N LEU A 72 10.59 14.69 -17.72
CA LEU A 72 9.78 13.92 -18.67
C LEU A 72 8.28 14.11 -18.41
N PHE A 73 7.91 14.21 -17.13
CA PHE A 73 6.54 14.33 -16.65
C PHE A 73 6.32 15.71 -16.04
N SER A 74 6.23 16.72 -16.91
CA SER A 74 5.85 18.07 -16.50
C SER A 74 4.47 18.07 -15.83
N SER A 75 4.16 19.10 -15.02
CA SER A 75 2.85 19.22 -14.37
C SER A 75 1.70 19.14 -15.36
N ASP A 76 1.85 19.73 -16.55
CA ASP A 76 0.83 19.71 -17.60
C ASP A 76 0.68 18.31 -18.21
N ALA A 77 1.79 17.60 -18.44
CA ALA A 77 1.78 16.24 -18.97
C ALA A 77 1.13 15.27 -17.98
N SER A 78 1.50 15.34 -16.70
CA SER A 78 0.92 14.55 -15.62
C SER A 78 -0.57 14.81 -15.49
N GLN A 79 -1.00 16.08 -15.52
CA GLN A 79 -2.42 16.43 -15.45
C GLN A 79 -3.19 15.93 -16.68
N GLY A 80 -2.58 16.00 -17.87
CA GLY A 80 -3.13 15.43 -19.10
C GLY A 80 -3.37 13.93 -18.97
N ILE A 81 -2.36 13.17 -18.52
CA ILE A 81 -2.46 11.72 -18.28
C ILE A 81 -3.57 11.41 -17.27
N LEU A 82 -3.59 12.11 -16.13
CA LEU A 82 -4.63 11.94 -15.11
C LEU A 82 -6.03 12.18 -15.66
N SER A 83 -6.22 13.26 -16.43
CA SER A 83 -7.52 13.59 -17.01
C SER A 83 -8.03 12.52 -17.99
N GLN A 84 -7.13 11.93 -18.78
CA GLN A 84 -7.47 10.85 -19.71
C GLN A 84 -7.81 9.56 -18.96
N LEU A 85 -7.04 9.23 -17.91
CA LEU A 85 -7.25 8.03 -17.12
C LEU A 85 -8.54 8.12 -16.27
N GLN A 86 -8.85 9.27 -15.69
CA GLN A 86 -10.11 9.50 -14.97
C GLN A 86 -11.34 9.36 -15.88
N TRP A 87 -11.22 9.74 -17.16
CA TRP A 87 -12.29 9.57 -18.13
C TRP A 87 -12.46 8.09 -18.55
N ALA A 88 -11.36 7.37 -18.73
CA ALA A 88 -11.37 5.98 -19.17
C ALA A 88 -11.76 4.99 -18.07
N ALA A 89 -11.38 5.26 -16.82
CA ALA A 89 -11.62 4.41 -15.66
C ALA A 89 -12.02 5.28 -14.44
N PRO A 90 -13.31 5.65 -14.31
CA PRO A 90 -13.78 6.49 -13.20
C PRO A 90 -13.67 5.77 -11.84
N ASP A 91 -13.72 4.44 -11.85
CA ASP A 91 -13.33 3.62 -10.71
C ASP A 91 -11.80 3.53 -10.68
N ALA A 92 -11.19 4.29 -9.78
CA ALA A 92 -9.74 4.34 -9.59
C ALA A 92 -9.13 2.93 -9.57
N CYS A 93 -8.32 2.60 -10.58
CA CYS A 93 -7.59 1.33 -10.61
C CYS A 93 -6.73 1.21 -9.36
N LEU A 94 -6.97 0.17 -8.56
CA LEU A 94 -6.22 -0.10 -7.33
C LEU A 94 -5.01 -0.98 -7.63
N PHE A 95 -3.83 -0.43 -7.41
CA PHE A 95 -2.54 -1.09 -7.48
C PHE A 95 -2.12 -1.53 -6.08
N GLY A 96 -1.85 -2.81 -5.89
CA GLY A 96 -1.57 -3.39 -4.58
C GLY A 96 -0.08 -3.60 -4.33
N TYR A 97 0.36 -3.35 -3.11
CA TYR A 97 1.65 -3.76 -2.58
C TYR A 97 1.44 -4.65 -1.36
N ASP A 98 2.09 -5.81 -1.32
CA ASP A 98 2.02 -6.72 -0.19
C ASP A 98 3.15 -6.40 0.81
N ALA A 99 2.77 -5.78 1.93
CA ALA A 99 3.73 -5.40 2.97
C ALA A 99 4.24 -6.60 3.79
N SER A 100 3.56 -7.76 3.72
CA SER A 100 3.98 -8.98 4.42
C SER A 100 5.13 -9.68 3.70
N THR A 101 5.13 -9.64 2.36
CA THR A 101 6.19 -10.20 1.52
C THR A 101 7.15 -9.16 0.98
N HIS A 102 6.94 -7.88 1.29
CA HIS A 102 7.70 -6.75 0.75
C HIS A 102 7.76 -6.72 -0.78
N GLN A 103 6.67 -7.07 -1.45
CA GLN A 103 6.64 -7.16 -2.92
C GLN A 103 5.45 -6.42 -3.53
N PRO A 104 5.62 -5.77 -4.70
CA PRO A 104 4.50 -5.28 -5.48
C PRO A 104 3.63 -6.46 -5.93
N MET A 105 2.32 -6.31 -5.83
CA MET A 105 1.40 -7.28 -6.42
C MET A 105 1.38 -7.12 -7.94
N HIS A 106 0.88 -8.13 -8.66
CA HIS A 106 0.78 -8.09 -10.12
C HIS A 106 0.11 -6.83 -10.68
N SER A 107 -0.89 -6.28 -9.98
CA SER A 107 -1.53 -5.02 -10.40
C SER A 107 -0.54 -3.88 -10.40
N LEU A 108 0.21 -3.68 -9.31
CA LEU A 108 1.23 -2.63 -9.21
C LEU A 108 2.39 -2.86 -10.17
N THR A 109 2.88 -4.10 -10.31
CA THR A 109 3.92 -4.43 -11.32
C THR A 109 3.47 -4.08 -12.74
N GLY A 110 2.21 -4.38 -13.08
CA GLY A 110 1.64 -4.02 -14.38
C GLY A 110 1.55 -2.50 -14.58
N GLY A 111 1.07 -1.76 -13.58
CA GLY A 111 1.00 -0.29 -13.63
C GLY A 111 2.39 0.35 -13.77
N LEU A 112 3.37 -0.10 -12.98
CA LEU A 112 4.76 0.34 -13.06
C LEU A 112 5.35 0.07 -14.44
N SER A 113 5.14 -1.13 -15.00
CA SER A 113 5.64 -1.50 -16.33
C SER A 113 5.04 -0.63 -17.44
N MET A 114 3.73 -0.34 -17.38
CA MET A 114 3.09 0.56 -18.34
C MET A 114 3.70 1.97 -18.29
N MET A 115 3.92 2.50 -17.09
CA MET A 115 4.53 3.82 -16.93
C MET A 115 6.00 3.82 -17.34
N ARG A 116 6.73 2.73 -17.11
CA ARG A 116 8.09 2.54 -17.63
C ARG A 116 8.13 2.65 -19.15
N GLU A 117 7.23 1.98 -19.86
CA GLU A 117 7.14 2.05 -21.32
C GLU A 117 6.88 3.49 -21.80
N VAL A 118 6.05 4.24 -21.08
CA VAL A 118 5.84 5.67 -21.34
C VAL A 118 7.14 6.46 -21.12
N CYS A 119 7.87 6.21 -20.04
CA CYS A 119 9.18 6.86 -19.79
C CYS A 119 10.17 6.61 -20.94
N GLU A 120 10.29 5.35 -21.36
CA GLU A 120 11.21 4.95 -22.43
C GLU A 120 10.80 5.60 -23.76
N ALA A 121 9.51 5.67 -24.06
CA ALA A 121 8.99 6.36 -25.24
C ALA A 121 9.28 7.87 -25.23
N LEU A 122 9.41 8.48 -24.04
CA LEU A 122 9.81 9.87 -23.84
C LEU A 122 11.33 10.08 -23.81
N GLY A 123 12.13 9.01 -23.95
CA GLY A 123 13.59 9.05 -23.96
C GLY A 123 14.24 8.98 -22.57
N GLY A 124 13.49 8.57 -21.55
CA GLY A 124 14.00 8.35 -20.19
C GLY A 124 14.60 6.96 -19.96
N ASP A 125 15.38 6.84 -18.89
CA ASP A 125 15.83 5.55 -18.35
C ASP A 125 14.68 4.89 -17.55
N GLY A 126 13.84 4.14 -18.27
CA GLY A 126 12.64 3.51 -17.73
C GLY A 126 12.88 2.73 -16.42
N PRO A 127 13.77 1.73 -16.39
CA PRO A 127 14.01 0.91 -15.21
C PRO A 127 14.42 1.70 -13.96
N GLU A 128 15.29 2.70 -14.10
CA GLU A 128 15.71 3.53 -12.97
C GLU A 128 14.57 4.44 -12.48
N ILE A 129 13.81 5.03 -13.40
CA ILE A 129 12.64 5.86 -13.06
C ILE A 129 11.56 5.03 -12.38
N GLU A 130 11.28 3.81 -12.87
CA GLU A 130 10.32 2.86 -12.29
C GLU A 130 10.66 2.57 -10.82
N ARG A 131 11.92 2.25 -10.54
CA ARG A 131 12.44 1.99 -9.19
C ARG A 131 12.28 3.20 -8.27
N ARG A 132 12.65 4.39 -8.76
CA ARG A 132 12.48 5.65 -8.02
C ARG A 132 11.01 5.97 -7.76
N ALA A 133 10.12 5.70 -8.71
CA ALA A 133 8.68 5.90 -8.56
C ALA A 133 8.07 4.95 -7.52
N LEU A 134 8.39 3.65 -7.57
CA LEU A 134 7.94 2.68 -6.55
C LEU A 134 8.37 3.11 -5.14
N LYS A 135 9.62 3.55 -4.99
CA LYS A 135 10.10 4.11 -3.72
C LYS A 135 9.32 5.35 -3.29
N GLY A 136 9.05 6.26 -4.23
CA GLY A 136 8.24 7.46 -4.00
C GLY A 136 6.83 7.13 -3.49
N LEU A 137 6.16 6.15 -4.10
CA LEU A 137 4.83 5.67 -3.70
C LEU A 137 4.81 5.22 -2.24
N LEU A 138 5.76 4.35 -1.86
CA LEU A 138 5.82 3.81 -0.50
C LEU A 138 6.08 4.91 0.54
N ILE A 139 6.99 5.85 0.23
CA ILE A 139 7.31 6.97 1.11
C ILE A 139 6.08 7.87 1.33
N GLU A 140 5.36 8.22 0.26
CA GLU A 140 4.24 9.15 0.36
C GLU A 140 3.08 8.52 1.12
N ARG A 141 2.74 7.26 0.84
CA ARG A 141 1.70 6.56 1.60
C ARG A 141 2.03 6.44 3.09
N ARG A 142 3.30 6.22 3.43
CA ARG A 142 3.74 6.24 4.83
C ARG A 142 3.55 7.62 5.48
N ARG A 143 3.83 8.71 4.74
CA ARG A 143 3.63 10.09 5.25
C ARG A 143 2.17 10.38 5.52
N GLU A 144 1.26 9.93 4.66
CA GLU A 144 -0.18 10.09 4.87
C GLU A 144 -0.65 9.39 6.13
N LEU A 145 -0.24 8.14 6.35
CA LEU A 145 -0.59 7.40 7.57
C LEU A 145 -0.04 8.08 8.83
N HIS A 146 1.19 8.61 8.78
CA HIS A 146 1.75 9.39 9.89
C HIS A 146 1.03 10.73 10.11
N ALA A 147 0.55 11.38 9.05
CA ALA A 147 -0.23 12.62 9.19
C ALA A 147 -1.55 12.33 9.91
N ILE A 148 -2.21 11.24 9.53
CA ILE A 148 -3.44 10.76 10.17
C ILE A 148 -3.20 10.40 11.65
N GLU A 149 -2.08 9.74 11.95
CA GLU A 149 -1.72 9.36 13.33
C GLU A 149 -1.60 10.60 14.23
N ARG A 150 -0.88 11.62 13.74
CA ARG A 150 -0.75 12.89 14.47
C ARG A 150 -2.08 13.60 14.66
N LEU A 151 -2.99 13.52 13.69
CA LEU A 151 -4.34 14.09 13.81
C LEU A 151 -5.16 13.36 14.87
N ALA A 152 -5.05 12.03 14.95
CA ALA A 152 -5.71 11.22 15.98
C ALA A 152 -5.19 11.55 17.39
N ASP A 153 -3.87 11.71 17.55
CA ASP A 153 -3.25 12.04 18.85
C ASP A 153 -3.54 13.49 19.30
N SER A 154 -3.89 14.38 18.36
CA SER A 154 -4.17 15.80 18.64
C SER A 154 -5.63 16.07 19.04
N GLN A 155 -6.52 15.09 18.94
CA GLN A 155 -7.91 15.27 19.39
C GLN A 155 -7.96 15.17 20.93
N PRO A 156 -8.48 16.20 21.62
CA PRO A 156 -8.60 16.15 23.06
C PRO A 156 -9.56 15.01 23.42
N SER A 157 -9.15 14.19 24.38
CA SER A 157 -9.89 13.08 24.98
C SER A 157 -11.17 13.55 25.67
N GLY A 158 -12.14 13.99 24.88
CA GLY A 158 -13.45 14.45 25.30
C GLY A 158 -14.53 13.41 25.00
N ASP A 159 -14.30 12.17 25.43
CA ASP A 159 -15.29 11.14 25.80
C ASP A 159 -14.61 9.76 25.71
N GLU A 160 -14.34 9.15 26.87
CA GLU A 160 -13.71 7.82 27.01
C GLU A 160 -14.60 6.66 26.53
N SER A 161 -15.64 6.90 25.72
CA SER A 161 -16.61 5.84 25.40
C SER A 161 -16.42 5.13 24.07
N CYS A 162 -15.62 5.62 23.11
CA CYS A 162 -15.65 5.03 21.76
C CYS A 162 -14.29 5.00 21.05
N VAL A 163 -13.83 3.79 20.71
CA VAL A 163 -13.11 3.45 19.46
C VAL A 163 -11.68 4.04 19.24
N GLY A 164 -11.25 5.05 19.98
CA GLY A 164 -9.99 5.77 19.73
C GLY A 164 -8.69 4.97 19.98
N GLY A 165 -8.65 4.12 21.01
CA GLY A 165 -7.44 3.36 21.36
C GLY A 165 -7.05 2.30 20.33
N VAL A 166 -8.05 1.57 19.82
CA VAL A 166 -7.87 0.50 18.82
C VAL A 166 -7.46 1.08 17.46
N CYS A 167 -8.01 2.24 17.08
CA CYS A 167 -7.61 2.94 15.88
C CYS A 167 -6.14 3.40 15.92
N SER A 168 -5.64 3.86 17.07
CA SER A 168 -4.24 4.30 17.22
C SER A 168 -3.24 3.13 17.12
N GLU A 169 -3.54 1.98 17.73
CA GLU A 169 -2.68 0.79 17.63
C GLU A 169 -2.66 0.19 16.22
N ALA A 170 -3.82 0.11 15.56
CA ALA A 170 -3.93 -0.38 14.20
C ALA A 170 -3.18 0.49 13.19
N LEU A 171 -3.24 1.80 13.40
CA LEU A 171 -2.51 2.75 12.58
C LEU A 171 -1.01 2.62 12.78
N ARG A 172 -0.54 2.50 14.03
CA ARG A 172 0.87 2.22 14.38
C ARG A 172 1.40 0.95 13.72
N ALA A 173 0.62 -0.14 13.75
CA ALA A 173 0.99 -1.40 13.10
C ALA A 173 1.14 -1.25 11.57
N SER A 174 0.22 -0.53 10.94
CA SER A 174 0.26 -0.27 9.48
C SER A 174 1.48 0.57 9.09
N ILE A 175 1.79 1.59 9.89
CA ILE A 175 2.98 2.44 9.74
C ILE A 175 4.27 1.61 9.88
N ALA A 176 4.34 0.72 10.86
CA ALA A 176 5.48 -0.15 11.07
C ALA A 176 5.72 -1.10 9.88
N ALA A 177 4.65 -1.70 9.35
CA ALA A 177 4.71 -2.57 8.16
C ALA A 177 5.24 -1.82 6.93
N LEU A 178 4.77 -0.59 6.69
CA LEU A 178 5.26 0.26 5.60
C LEU A 178 6.70 0.72 5.78
N ARG A 179 7.15 0.97 7.02
CA ARG A 179 8.58 1.25 7.29
C ARG A 179 9.47 0.05 6.97
N ALA A 180 9.03 -1.16 7.30
CA ALA A 180 9.76 -2.38 6.96
C ALA A 180 9.81 -2.60 5.44
N ALA A 181 8.70 -2.36 4.73
CA ALA A 181 8.63 -2.41 3.27
C ALA A 181 9.54 -1.38 2.59
N GLU A 182 9.59 -0.16 3.11
CA GLU A 182 10.53 0.86 2.61
C GLU A 182 11.98 0.45 2.85
N ALA A 183 12.31 -0.09 4.02
CA ALA A 183 13.67 -0.56 4.31
C ALA A 183 14.07 -1.71 3.39
N ALA A 184 13.18 -2.69 3.15
CA ALA A 184 13.43 -3.79 2.23
C ALA A 184 13.60 -3.29 0.77
N ALA A 185 12.76 -2.35 0.33
CA ALA A 185 12.90 -1.72 -0.98
C ALA A 185 14.13 -0.80 -1.10
N LEU A 186 14.74 -0.38 0.02
CA LEU A 186 15.98 0.39 0.08
C LEU A 186 17.22 -0.50 0.03
N ASP A 187 17.20 -1.65 0.71
CA ASP A 187 18.33 -2.59 0.77
C ASP A 187 18.62 -3.19 -0.63
N GLU A 188 17.60 -3.51 -1.43
CA GLU A 188 17.78 -3.95 -2.82
C GLU A 188 18.45 -2.88 -3.72
N VAL A 189 18.24 -1.60 -3.42
CA VAL A 189 18.82 -0.48 -4.20
C VAL A 189 20.26 -0.17 -3.76
N ILE A 190 20.58 -0.39 -2.48
CA ILE A 190 21.93 -0.19 -1.94
C ILE A 190 22.86 -1.34 -2.35
N ASP A 191 22.39 -2.60 -2.31
CA ASP A 191 23.21 -3.75 -2.73
C ASP A 191 23.58 -3.70 -4.23
N GLU A 192 22.69 -3.21 -5.09
CA GLU A 192 23.00 -3.05 -6.52
C GLU A 192 23.95 -1.88 -6.81
N ALA A 193 23.89 -0.80 -6.01
CA ALA A 193 24.81 0.33 -6.12
C ALA A 193 26.21 0.04 -5.54
N LEU A 194 26.34 -0.99 -4.68
CA LEU A 194 27.62 -1.45 -4.12
C LEU A 194 28.28 -2.56 -4.96
N HIS A 195 27.58 -3.07 -5.98
CA HIS A 195 28.08 -4.09 -6.92
C HIS A 195 28.33 -3.57 -8.35
N LEU A 196 28.23 -2.25 -8.56
CA LEU A 196 28.68 -1.50 -9.74
C LEU A 196 29.93 -0.65 -9.42
#